data_AF-A0A1C6QZ44-F1
#
_entry.id   AF-A0A1C6QZ44-F1
#
_cell.length_a   1.000
_cell.length_b   1.000
_cell.length_c   1.000
_cell.angle_alpha   90.00
_cell.angle_beta   90.00
_cell.angle_gamma   90.00
#
_symmetry.space_group_name_H-M   'P 1'
#
loop_
_entity.id
_entity.type
_entity.pdbx_description
1 polymer ?
#
loop_
_entity_poly.entity_id
_entity_poly.type
_entity_poly.pdbx_seq_one_letter_code
_entity_poly.pdbx_strand_id
1 'polypeptide(L)'
;MTTFGTAEHAQQAVDRVRAVHERVRGRAPSGEPYHAADPHLLRWVHIAEVDSFLRAHQRYGARPLDGAGCDGYIRDMATVARALGVPDPPHDRAELAALIAAYRPELRATREALDAARFILLRPPLPWAARAPYAVLAANAVAGLPPWARAPLRLPRVPGVEEVCVRPAGRALTRTIRWAMTPPPPPAGG
;
A
#
# COMPACT_ATOMS: atom_id res chain seq x y z
N MET A 1 -29.82 -6.93 1.03
CA MET A 1 -28.43 -7.30 1.38
C MET A 1 -28.15 -6.72 2.75
N THR A 2 -27.92 -7.56 3.75
CA THR A 2 -27.94 -7.19 5.17
C THR A 2 -26.58 -6.62 5.61
N THR A 3 -26.61 -5.45 6.26
CA THR A 3 -25.45 -4.69 6.79
C THR A 3 -24.52 -5.51 7.70
N PHE A 4 -24.98 -6.64 8.24
CA PHE A 4 -24.18 -7.53 9.11
C PHE A 4 -23.23 -8.46 8.34
N GLY A 5 -23.58 -8.86 7.12
CA GLY A 5 -22.73 -9.75 6.32
C GLY A 5 -21.39 -9.11 5.93
N THR A 6 -21.32 -7.78 5.85
CA THR A 6 -20.07 -7.07 5.55
C THR A 6 -19.14 -6.96 6.75
N ALA A 7 -19.69 -6.80 7.95
CA ALA A 7 -18.90 -6.72 9.19
C ALA A 7 -18.31 -8.09 9.55
N GLU A 8 -19.09 -9.17 9.41
CA GLU A 8 -18.64 -10.54 9.63
C GLU A 8 -17.54 -10.93 8.64
N HIS A 9 -17.69 -10.63 7.35
CA HIS A 9 -16.64 -10.88 6.36
C HIS A 9 -15.37 -10.06 6.63
N ALA A 10 -15.49 -8.81 7.08
CA ALA A 10 -14.34 -8.00 7.46
C ALA A 10 -13.59 -8.60 8.66
N GLN A 11 -14.32 -9.04 9.70
CA GLN A 11 -13.72 -9.70 10.85
C GLN A 11 -13.03 -11.01 10.48
N GLN A 12 -13.65 -11.84 9.63
CA GLN A 12 -13.02 -13.08 9.13
C GLN A 12 -11.72 -12.79 8.37
N ALA A 13 -11.67 -11.71 7.58
CA ALA A 13 -10.45 -11.30 6.90
C ALA A 13 -9.36 -10.88 7.89
N VAL A 14 -9.71 -10.09 8.91
CA VAL A 14 -8.80 -9.72 10.01
C VAL A 14 -8.25 -10.96 10.71
N ASP A 15 -9.12 -11.88 11.12
CA ASP A 15 -8.74 -13.10 11.85
C ASP A 15 -7.79 -13.96 11.02
N ARG A 16 -8.03 -14.06 9.70
CA ARG A 16 -7.15 -14.78 8.78
C ARG A 16 -5.77 -14.13 8.68
N VAL A 17 -5.70 -12.80 8.56
CA VAL A 17 -4.43 -12.08 8.50
C VAL A 17 -3.66 -12.27 9.81
N ARG A 18 -4.33 -12.12 10.95
CA ARG A 18 -3.73 -12.37 12.28
C ARG A 18 -3.19 -13.79 12.38
N ALA A 19 -3.97 -14.79 11.99
CA ALA A 19 -3.54 -16.19 12.04
C ALA A 19 -2.29 -16.48 11.19
N VAL A 20 -2.11 -15.78 10.06
CA VAL A 20 -0.89 -15.87 9.26
C VAL A 20 0.28 -15.19 9.96
N HIS A 21 0.12 -13.94 10.42
CA HIS A 21 1.17 -13.21 11.13
C HIS A 21 1.64 -13.94 12.40
N GLU A 22 0.71 -14.58 13.12
CA GLU A 22 1.01 -15.38 14.31
C GLU A 22 1.96 -16.55 14.03
N ARG A 23 2.02 -17.05 12.78
CA ARG A 23 2.87 -18.19 12.41
C ARG A 23 4.23 -17.77 11.86
N VAL A 24 4.36 -16.55 11.37
CA VAL A 24 5.59 -16.08 10.72
C VAL A 24 6.58 -15.58 11.76
N ARG A 25 7.64 -16.36 11.97
CA ARG A 25 8.78 -16.04 12.83
C ARG A 25 10.07 -16.22 12.04
N GLY A 26 11.08 -15.42 12.34
CA GLY A 26 12.38 -15.53 11.68
C GLY A 26 13.46 -14.80 12.46
N ARG A 27 14.62 -14.63 11.82
CA ARG A 27 15.71 -13.80 12.32
C ARG A 27 16.12 -12.81 11.24
N ALA A 28 16.35 -11.57 11.65
CA ALA A 28 16.97 -10.56 10.81
C ALA A 28 18.43 -10.95 10.49
N PRO A 29 19.05 -10.39 9.45
CA PRO A 29 20.48 -10.61 9.17
C PRO A 29 21.41 -10.25 10.33
N SER A 30 21.00 -9.34 11.21
CA SER A 30 21.69 -8.99 12.46
C SER A 30 21.58 -10.05 13.57
N GLY A 31 20.82 -11.13 13.34
CA GLY A 31 20.56 -12.21 14.30
C GLY A 31 19.35 -11.99 15.19
N GLU A 32 18.78 -10.78 15.21
CA GLU A 32 17.61 -10.43 16.02
C GLU A 32 16.38 -11.26 15.60
N PRO A 33 15.72 -11.96 16.54
CA PRO A 33 14.48 -12.67 16.23
C PRO A 33 13.37 -11.68 15.92
N TYR A 34 12.51 -12.00 14.98
CA TYR A 34 11.29 -11.24 14.72
C TYR A 34 10.07 -12.15 14.65
N HIS A 35 8.92 -11.57 14.94
CA HIS A 35 7.60 -12.16 14.79
C HIS A 35 6.74 -11.21 13.99
N ALA A 36 6.05 -11.69 12.96
CA ALA A 36 5.26 -10.81 12.10
C ALA A 36 4.04 -10.22 12.81
N ALA A 37 3.62 -10.78 13.95
CA ALA A 37 2.59 -10.18 14.80
C ALA A 37 3.14 -9.23 15.87
N ASP A 38 4.44 -8.90 15.83
CA ASP A 38 5.02 -7.87 16.69
C ASP A 38 4.28 -6.53 16.44
N PRO A 39 3.68 -5.91 17.47
CA PRO A 39 2.92 -4.67 17.33
C PRO A 39 3.68 -3.51 16.69
N HIS A 40 5.00 -3.41 16.93
CA HIS A 40 5.86 -2.40 16.36
C HIS A 40 6.08 -2.62 14.86
N LEU A 41 6.30 -3.87 14.45
CA LEU A 41 6.45 -4.23 13.03
C LEU A 41 5.12 -4.13 12.27
N LEU A 42 4.02 -4.56 12.89
CA LEU A 42 2.67 -4.41 12.32
C LEU A 42 2.33 -2.94 12.08
N ARG A 43 2.63 -2.06 13.04
CA ARG A 43 2.40 -0.62 12.90
C ARG A 43 3.17 -0.06 11.70
N TRP A 44 4.45 -0.43 11.55
CA TRP A 44 5.26 0.01 10.41
C TRP A 44 4.61 -0.35 9.07
N VAL A 45 4.25 -1.64 8.89
CA VAL A 45 3.64 -2.11 7.64
C VAL A 45 2.33 -1.36 7.37
N HIS A 46 1.51 -1.18 8.39
CA HIS A 46 0.23 -0.48 8.27
C HIS A 46 0.40 1.00 7.88
N ILE A 47 1.26 1.77 8.57
CA ILE A 47 1.40 3.19 8.25
C ILE A 47 2.07 3.41 6.89
N ALA A 48 2.97 2.52 6.47
CA ALA A 48 3.55 2.55 5.13
C ALA A 48 2.50 2.24 4.04
N GLU A 49 1.60 1.29 4.31
CA GLU A 49 0.45 0.97 3.43
C GLU A 49 -0.50 2.17 3.31
N VAL A 50 -0.95 2.74 4.43
CA VAL A 50 -1.87 3.87 4.48
C VAL A 50 -1.31 5.08 3.72
N ASP A 51 -0.05 5.45 3.97
CA ASP A 51 0.62 6.54 3.25
C ASP A 51 0.74 6.26 1.75
N SER A 52 1.13 5.03 1.37
CA SER A 52 1.28 4.64 -0.04
C SER A 52 -0.05 4.68 -0.79
N PHE A 53 -1.12 4.14 -0.19
CA PHE A 53 -2.46 4.14 -0.80
C PHE A 53 -3.06 5.53 -0.88
N LEU A 54 -2.91 6.36 0.16
CA LEU A 54 -3.37 7.74 0.12
C LEU A 54 -2.64 8.53 -0.97
N ARG A 55 -1.31 8.41 -1.07
CA ARG A 55 -0.52 9.05 -2.15
C ARG A 55 -0.95 8.59 -3.53
N ALA A 56 -1.17 7.28 -3.70
CA ALA A 56 -1.64 6.73 -4.97
C ALA A 56 -3.02 7.26 -5.34
N HIS A 57 -3.95 7.32 -4.37
CA HIS A 57 -5.28 7.86 -4.58
C HIS A 57 -5.26 9.35 -4.93
N GLN A 58 -4.49 10.16 -4.21
CA GLN A 58 -4.34 11.59 -4.49
C GLN A 58 -3.77 11.85 -5.90
N ARG A 59 -2.89 10.97 -6.40
CA ARG A 59 -2.22 11.14 -7.70
C ARG A 59 -3.00 10.55 -8.88
N TYR A 60 -3.66 9.41 -8.69
CA TYR A 60 -4.24 8.59 -9.75
C TYR A 60 -5.73 8.27 -9.57
N GLY A 61 -6.31 8.60 -8.41
CA GLY A 61 -7.73 8.48 -8.13
C GLY A 61 -8.55 9.38 -9.04
N ALA A 62 -9.81 8.99 -9.29
CA ALA A 62 -10.70 9.78 -10.13
C ALA A 62 -11.06 11.12 -9.51
N ARG A 63 -11.14 11.18 -8.18
CA ARG A 63 -11.44 12.37 -7.39
C ARG A 63 -10.49 12.39 -6.19
N PRO A 64 -9.48 13.27 -6.17
CA PRO A 64 -8.68 13.48 -4.98
C PRO A 64 -9.57 13.86 -3.79
N LEU A 65 -9.20 13.40 -2.60
CA LEU A 65 -9.84 13.81 -1.35
C LEU A 65 -9.33 15.18 -0.94
N ASP A 66 -10.20 15.99 -0.33
CA ASP A 66 -9.79 17.19 0.38
C ASP A 66 -9.08 16.82 1.71
N GLY A 67 -8.69 17.84 2.49
CA GLY A 67 -7.97 17.63 3.75
C GLY A 67 -8.75 16.76 4.73
N ALA A 68 -10.02 17.08 4.93
CA ALA A 68 -10.91 16.34 5.82
C ALA A 68 -11.14 14.89 5.33
N GLY A 69 -11.28 14.68 4.04
CA GLY A 69 -11.41 13.34 3.44
C GLY A 69 -10.15 12.50 3.62
N CYS A 70 -8.96 13.10 3.52
CA CYS A 70 -7.71 12.39 3.81
C CYS A 70 -7.63 11.95 5.27
N ASP A 71 -7.98 12.83 6.21
CA ASP A 71 -7.96 12.51 7.64
C ASP A 71 -9.08 11.50 7.99
N GLY A 72 -10.22 11.56 7.28
CA GLY A 72 -11.27 10.54 7.34
C GLY A 72 -10.79 9.15 6.91
N TYR A 73 -10.10 9.06 5.77
CA TYR A 73 -9.50 7.81 5.30
C TYR A 73 -8.53 7.23 6.33
N ILE A 74 -7.67 8.05 6.93
CA ILE A 74 -6.72 7.60 7.95
C ILE A 74 -7.45 7.07 9.19
N ARG A 75 -8.53 7.74 9.62
CA ARG A 75 -9.35 7.29 10.75
C ARG A 75 -10.06 5.96 10.48
N ASP A 76 -10.52 5.73 9.26
CA ASP A 76 -11.10 4.44 8.85
C ASP A 76 -10.05 3.34 8.91
N MET A 77 -8.85 3.61 8.38
CA MET A 77 -7.72 2.67 8.43
C MET A 77 -7.25 2.40 9.86
N ALA A 78 -7.34 3.38 10.77
CA ALA A 78 -7.05 3.21 12.19
C ALA A 78 -7.93 2.12 12.85
N THR A 79 -9.18 1.97 12.40
CA THR A 79 -10.08 0.92 12.88
C THR A 79 -9.61 -0.46 12.43
N VAL A 80 -9.17 -0.59 11.18
CA VAL A 80 -8.59 -1.83 10.64
C VAL A 80 -7.27 -2.17 11.34
N ALA A 81 -6.41 -1.18 11.57
CA ALA A 81 -5.16 -1.35 12.31
C ALA A 81 -5.37 -1.94 13.70
N ARG A 82 -6.30 -1.37 14.48
CA ARG A 82 -6.64 -1.88 15.82
C ARG A 82 -7.11 -3.34 15.77
N ALA A 83 -7.98 -3.66 14.80
CA ALA A 83 -8.46 -5.03 14.62
C ALA A 83 -7.32 -6.01 14.30
N LEU A 84 -6.32 -5.58 13.52
CA LEU A 84 -5.12 -6.34 13.18
C LEU A 84 -4.07 -6.42 14.32
N GLY A 85 -4.26 -5.69 15.43
CA GLY A 85 -3.37 -5.70 16.59
C GLY A 85 -2.36 -4.56 16.65
N VAL A 86 -2.52 -3.51 15.85
CA VAL A 86 -1.69 -2.29 15.93
C VAL A 86 -2.16 -1.40 17.08
N PRO A 87 -1.31 -1.13 18.09
CA PRO A 87 -1.63 -0.17 19.14
C PRO A 87 -1.46 1.24 18.60
N ASP A 88 -2.36 2.15 19.01
CA ASP A 88 -2.31 3.59 18.72
C ASP A 88 -1.96 3.93 17.25
N PRO A 89 -2.77 3.49 16.27
CA PRO A 89 -2.59 3.90 14.88
C PRO A 89 -2.92 5.39 14.70
N PRO A 90 -2.35 6.06 13.68
CA PRO A 90 -2.61 7.48 13.44
C PRO A 90 -4.07 7.74 13.07
N HIS A 91 -4.57 8.92 13.44
CA HIS A 91 -5.94 9.36 13.21
C HIS A 91 -6.07 10.47 12.16
N ASP A 92 -4.95 11.09 11.79
CA ASP A 92 -4.87 12.12 10.76
C ASP A 92 -3.51 12.11 10.05
N ARG A 93 -3.36 12.99 9.06
CA ARG A 93 -2.12 13.11 8.28
C ARG A 93 -0.92 13.58 9.09
N ALA A 94 -1.13 14.40 10.13
CA ALA A 94 -0.04 14.93 10.94
C ALA A 94 0.56 13.81 11.80
N GLU A 95 -0.28 13.02 12.46
CA GLU A 95 0.12 11.85 13.22
C GLU A 95 0.77 10.78 12.33
N LEU A 96 0.20 10.51 11.15
CA LEU A 96 0.78 9.57 10.18
C LEU A 96 2.20 9.98 9.78
N ALA A 97 2.40 11.26 9.47
CA ALA A 97 3.71 11.79 9.10
C ALA A 97 4.70 11.73 10.27
N ALA A 98 4.26 12.02 11.50
CA ALA A 98 5.08 11.95 12.69
C ALA A 98 5.52 10.51 13.00
N LEU A 99 4.60 9.55 12.92
CA LEU A 99 4.92 8.13 13.10
C LEU A 99 5.92 7.65 12.04
N ILE A 100 5.68 7.93 10.75
CA ILE A 100 6.65 7.57 9.70
C ILE A 100 8.02 8.17 10.00
N ALA A 101 8.08 9.43 10.43
CA ALA A 101 9.34 10.07 10.79
C ALA A 101 10.05 9.38 11.96
N ALA A 102 9.31 8.89 12.96
CA ALA A 102 9.85 8.14 14.09
C ALA A 102 10.44 6.78 13.70
N TYR A 103 9.89 6.11 12.67
CA TYR A 103 10.45 4.86 12.14
C TYR A 103 11.72 5.07 11.31
N ARG A 104 11.92 6.25 10.69
CA ARG A 104 13.03 6.46 9.74
C ARG A 104 14.43 6.08 10.27
N PRO A 105 14.82 6.36 11.51
CA PRO A 105 16.16 6.03 12.02
C PRO A 105 16.45 4.52 12.12
N GLU A 106 15.42 3.68 12.24
CA GLU A 106 15.57 2.22 12.35
C GLU A 106 15.45 1.50 11.00
N LEU A 107 14.98 2.16 9.94
CA LEU A 107 14.87 1.57 8.61
C LEU A 107 16.24 1.34 7.98
N ARG A 108 16.43 0.13 7.44
CA ARG A 108 17.67 -0.27 6.77
C ARG A 108 17.37 -1.00 5.48
N ALA A 109 18.16 -0.73 4.45
CA ALA A 109 18.16 -1.57 3.26
C ALA A 109 18.92 -2.86 3.55
N THR A 110 18.18 -3.96 3.68
CA THR A 110 18.77 -5.30 3.79
C THR A 110 18.88 -5.95 2.42
N ARG A 111 19.63 -7.06 2.33
CA ARG A 111 19.70 -7.87 1.12
C ARG A 111 18.31 -8.38 0.73
N GLU A 112 17.53 -8.82 1.71
CA GLU A 112 16.18 -9.34 1.53
C GLU A 112 15.24 -8.26 0.99
N ALA A 113 15.35 -7.02 1.50
CA ALA A 113 14.56 -5.89 1.00
C ALA A 113 14.91 -5.55 -0.47
N LEU A 114 16.19 -5.58 -0.82
CA LEU A 114 16.65 -5.35 -2.20
C LEU A 114 16.23 -6.48 -3.15
N ASP A 115 16.29 -7.73 -2.69
CA ASP A 115 15.86 -8.89 -3.46
C ASP A 115 14.35 -8.89 -3.67
N ALA A 116 13.56 -8.50 -2.65
CA ALA A 116 12.12 -8.31 -2.77
C ALA A 116 11.78 -7.19 -3.78
N ALA A 117 12.44 -6.03 -3.69
CA ALA A 117 12.26 -4.95 -4.66
C ALA A 117 12.63 -5.40 -6.08
N ARG A 118 13.73 -6.13 -6.26
CA ARG A 118 14.15 -6.66 -7.56
C ARG A 118 13.15 -7.68 -8.11
N PHE A 119 12.64 -8.56 -7.26
CA PHE A 119 11.63 -9.55 -7.63
C PHE A 119 10.35 -8.86 -8.12
N ILE A 120 9.83 -7.92 -7.34
CA ILE A 120 8.62 -7.16 -7.66
C ILE A 120 8.82 -6.37 -8.96
N LEU A 121 9.94 -5.67 -9.12
CA LEU A 121 10.11 -4.73 -10.23
C LEU A 121 10.61 -5.37 -11.53
N LEU A 122 11.50 -6.36 -11.44
CA LEU A 122 12.24 -6.87 -12.60
C LEU A 122 11.95 -8.34 -12.93
N ARG A 123 11.44 -9.12 -11.96
CA ARG A 123 11.12 -10.55 -12.17
C ARG A 123 9.70 -10.90 -11.73
N PRO A 124 8.67 -10.11 -12.11
CA PRO A 124 7.32 -10.41 -11.68
C PRO A 124 6.87 -11.78 -12.22
N PRO A 125 6.23 -12.63 -11.40
CA PRO A 125 5.74 -13.95 -11.80
C PRO A 125 4.45 -13.81 -12.61
N LEU A 126 4.52 -13.09 -13.74
CA LEU A 126 3.38 -12.75 -14.58
C LEU A 126 3.53 -13.35 -15.98
N PRO A 127 2.40 -13.73 -16.63
CA PRO A 127 2.37 -14.05 -18.06
C PRO A 127 2.98 -12.92 -18.88
N TRP A 128 3.63 -13.25 -20.00
CA TRP A 128 4.35 -12.28 -20.83
C TRP A 128 3.47 -11.08 -21.25
N ALA A 129 2.19 -11.34 -21.56
CA ALA A 129 1.22 -10.32 -21.97
C ALA A 129 0.92 -9.29 -20.87
N ALA A 130 1.06 -9.68 -19.60
CA ALA A 130 0.81 -8.79 -18.45
C ALA A 130 2.05 -7.97 -18.04
N ARG A 131 3.24 -8.28 -18.58
CA ARG A 131 4.50 -7.64 -18.13
C ARG A 131 4.58 -6.16 -18.49
N ALA A 132 4.12 -5.78 -19.68
CA ALA A 132 4.12 -4.38 -20.11
C ALA A 132 3.22 -3.48 -19.24
N PRO A 133 1.92 -3.78 -19.04
CA PRO A 133 1.08 -2.97 -18.16
C PRO A 133 1.55 -3.02 -16.69
N TYR A 134 2.08 -4.15 -16.24
CA TYR A 134 2.68 -4.25 -14.91
C TYR A 134 3.91 -3.36 -14.75
N ALA A 135 4.79 -3.28 -15.75
CA ALA A 135 5.96 -2.39 -15.71
C ALA A 135 5.54 -0.90 -15.58
N VAL A 136 4.43 -0.51 -16.20
CA VAL A 136 3.85 0.84 -16.03
C VAL A 136 3.36 1.06 -14.61
N LEU A 137 2.69 0.08 -13.99
CA LEU A 137 2.26 0.14 -12.59
C LEU A 137 3.47 0.25 -11.65
N ALA A 138 4.47 -0.61 -11.84
CA ALA A 138 5.70 -0.63 -11.06
C ALA A 138 6.45 0.70 -11.15
N ALA A 139 6.58 1.28 -12.34
CA ALA A 139 7.18 2.59 -12.53
C ALA A 139 6.42 3.70 -11.80
N ASN A 140 5.07 3.68 -11.84
CA ASN A 140 4.24 4.64 -11.10
C ASN A 140 4.39 4.50 -9.58
N ALA A 141 4.47 3.27 -9.07
CA ALA A 141 4.70 3.01 -7.65
C ALA A 141 6.06 3.55 -7.20
N VAL A 142 7.13 3.27 -7.95
CA VAL A 142 8.48 3.79 -7.67
C VAL A 142 8.51 5.32 -7.73
N ALA A 143 7.82 5.93 -8.71
CA ALA A 143 7.69 7.37 -8.83
C ALA A 143 6.84 8.02 -7.72
N GLY A 144 6.06 7.23 -6.98
CA GLY A 144 5.28 7.65 -5.82
C GLY A 144 6.06 7.63 -4.50
N LEU A 145 7.18 6.91 -4.44
CA LEU A 145 7.99 6.79 -3.23
C LEU A 145 8.67 8.11 -2.86
N PRO A 146 8.72 8.46 -1.56
CA PRO A 146 9.47 9.62 -1.10
C PRO A 146 10.98 9.42 -1.30
N PRO A 147 11.77 10.50 -1.51
CA PRO A 147 13.20 10.38 -1.81
C PRO A 147 14.00 9.58 -0.78
N TRP A 148 13.67 9.73 0.51
CA TRP A 148 14.34 9.01 1.59
C TRP A 148 14.13 7.49 1.53
N ALA A 149 13.03 7.01 0.94
CA ALA A 149 12.76 5.58 0.77
C ALA A 149 13.39 5.00 -0.51
N ARG A 150 13.57 5.83 -1.55
CA ARG A 150 14.15 5.39 -2.83
C ARG A 150 15.64 5.11 -2.75
N ALA A 151 16.39 5.96 -2.07
CA ALA A 151 17.85 5.86 -2.02
C ALA A 151 18.34 4.54 -1.40
N PRO A 152 17.84 4.08 -0.25
CA PRO A 152 18.22 2.78 0.32
C PRO A 152 17.90 1.60 -0.60
N LEU A 153 16.79 1.67 -1.36
CA LEU A 153 16.36 0.63 -2.30
C LEU A 153 17.11 0.67 -3.64
N ARG A 154 18.04 1.60 -3.83
CA ARG A 154 18.79 1.80 -5.09
C ARG A 154 17.88 2.00 -6.31
N LEU A 155 16.74 2.65 -6.11
CA LEU A 155 15.76 2.89 -7.17
C LEU A 155 16.12 4.20 -7.89
N PRO A 156 16.61 4.14 -9.14
CA PRO A 156 17.02 5.34 -9.86
C PRO A 156 15.84 6.28 -10.05
N ARG A 157 16.10 7.59 -9.96
CA ARG A 157 15.17 8.60 -10.46
C ARG A 157 15.40 8.71 -11.96
N VAL A 158 14.32 8.62 -12.76
CA VAL A 158 14.38 8.88 -14.20
C VAL A 158 13.54 10.12 -14.46
N PRO A 159 14.09 11.34 -14.27
CA PRO A 159 13.39 12.58 -14.57
C PRO A 159 12.91 12.58 -16.02
N GLY A 160 11.70 13.11 -16.29
CA GLY A 160 11.10 13.14 -17.63
C GLY A 160 10.24 11.93 -17.98
N VAL A 161 10.71 10.69 -17.75
CA VAL A 161 9.89 9.47 -17.98
C VAL A 161 8.74 9.39 -16.96
N GLU A 162 9.00 9.75 -15.71
CA GLU A 162 8.01 9.74 -14.62
C GLU A 162 6.86 10.75 -14.80
N GLU A 163 7.13 11.90 -15.43
CA GLU A 163 6.17 13.00 -15.58
C GLU A 163 5.42 12.96 -16.92
N VAL A 164 6.10 12.59 -18.01
CA VAL A 164 5.55 12.64 -19.37
C VAL A 164 4.85 11.34 -19.78
N CYS A 165 5.34 10.17 -19.35
CA CYS A 165 4.79 8.88 -19.77
C CYS A 165 4.05 8.16 -18.64
N VAL A 166 4.61 8.17 -17.44
CA VAL A 166 4.17 7.30 -16.34
C VAL A 166 2.89 7.82 -15.68
N ARG A 167 2.76 9.14 -15.43
CA ARG A 167 1.54 9.76 -14.87
C ARG A 167 0.29 9.64 -15.75
N PRO A 168 0.30 10.04 -17.03
CA PRO A 168 -0.87 9.88 -17.89
C PRO A 168 -1.20 8.41 -18.16
N ALA A 169 -0.20 7.53 -18.33
CA ALA A 169 -0.44 6.09 -18.47
C ALA A 169 -1.03 5.47 -17.21
N GLY A 170 -0.60 5.90 -16.01
CA GLY A 170 -1.18 5.48 -14.74
C GLY A 170 -2.66 5.88 -14.63
N ARG A 171 -3.00 7.13 -15.00
CA ARG A 171 -4.40 7.59 -15.05
C ARG A 171 -5.25 6.87 -16.09
N ALA A 172 -4.68 6.58 -17.27
CA ALA A 172 -5.36 5.81 -18.30
C ALA A 172 -5.64 4.38 -17.82
N LEU A 173 -4.64 3.72 -17.23
CA LEU A 173 -4.77 2.37 -16.70
C LEU A 173 -5.79 2.28 -15.55
N THR A 174 -5.76 3.20 -14.58
CA THR A 174 -6.76 3.21 -13.49
C THR A 174 -8.16 3.52 -14.00
N ARG A 175 -8.31 4.35 -15.05
CA ARG A 175 -9.58 4.56 -15.74
C ARG A 175 -10.08 3.31 -16.45
N THR A 176 -9.21 2.57 -17.13
CA THR A 176 -9.57 1.32 -17.82
C THR A 176 -9.97 0.24 -16.82
N ILE A 177 -9.22 0.06 -15.73
CA ILE A 177 -9.59 -0.88 -14.65
C ILE A 177 -10.95 -0.50 -14.07
N ARG A 178 -11.18 0.80 -13.79
CA ARG A 178 -12.47 1.28 -13.28
C ARG A 178 -13.61 1.01 -14.27
N TRP A 179 -13.42 1.29 -15.55
CA TRP A 179 -14.43 1.03 -16.59
C TRP A 179 -14.78 -0.46 -16.63
N ALA A 180 -13.77 -1.34 -16.60
CA ALA A 180 -13.97 -2.79 -16.59
C ALA A 180 -14.64 -3.30 -15.30
N MET A 181 -14.47 -2.60 -14.17
CA MET A 181 -15.06 -2.95 -12.87
C MET A 181 -16.40 -2.25 -12.57
N THR A 182 -16.88 -1.36 -13.46
CA THR A 182 -18.18 -0.69 -13.26
C THR A 182 -19.29 -1.68 -13.63
N PRO A 183 -20.22 -2.01 -12.71
CA PRO A 183 -21.34 -2.89 -13.04
C PRO A 183 -22.24 -2.25 -14.10
N PRO A 184 -22.90 -3.02 -14.99
CA PRO A 184 -23.89 -2.47 -15.90
C PRO A 184 -25.03 -1.80 -15.11
N PRO A 185 -25.64 -0.73 -15.65
CA PRO A 185 -26.75 -0.06 -15.00
C PRO A 185 -27.89 -1.05 -14.74
N PRO A 186 -28.64 -0.91 -13.63
CA PRO A 186 -29.80 -1.75 -13.37
C PRO A 186 -30.81 -1.57 -14.52
N PRO A 187 -31.53 -2.65 -14.92
CA PRO A 187 -32.54 -2.55 -15.97
C PRO A 187 -33.57 -1.49 -15.58
N ALA A 188 -33.96 -0.65 -16.54
CA ALA A 188 -35.02 0.32 -16.35
C ALA A 188 -36.31 -0.45 -16.01
N GLY A 189 -36.82 -0.27 -14.79
CA GLY A 189 -38.09 -0.85 -14.36
C GLY A 189 -39.21 -0.28 -15.22
N GLY A 190 -40.00 -1.18 -15.81
CA GLY A 190 -41.27 -0.86 -16.48
C GLY A 190 -42.44 -0.81 -15.50
#